data_AF-A0A2W7ANH3-F1
#
_entry.id   AF-A0A2W7ANH3-F1
#
_cell.length_a   1.000
_cell.length_b   1.000
_cell.length_c   1.000
_cell.angle_alpha   90.00
_cell.angle_beta   90.00
_cell.angle_gamma   90.00
#
_symmetry.space_group_name_H-M   'P 1'
#
loop_
_entity.id
_entity.type
_entity.pdbx_description
1 polymer ?
#
loop_
_entity_poly.entity_id
_entity_poly.type
_entity_poly.pdbx_seq_one_letter_code
_entity_poly.pdbx_strand_id
1 'polypeptide(L)'
;MWFYNAEQDLVYTGGLISPEDSKIPDKPSPQHVWDGSEWQYQLKPNWAGLMDSLRGSAVYAKIWTAAREPEASTVAALKKTVKANTALTLLQDSFKSESMDDLQFAIATLREDLSAIASVGDFTSKELIWINSLLETHQFPFRLS
;
A
#
# COMPACT_ATOMS: atom_id res chain seq x y z
N MET A 1 12.95 -47.39 -38.96
CA MET A 1 11.96 -46.37 -38.60
C MET A 1 12.74 -45.16 -38.11
N TRP A 2 12.62 -44.02 -38.80
CA TRP A 2 13.17 -42.71 -38.41
C TRP A 2 12.32 -42.19 -37.21
N PHE A 3 12.77 -41.37 -36.24
CA PHE A 3 13.56 -40.14 -36.31
C PHE A 3 14.27 -39.83 -34.97
N TYR A 4 15.28 -38.96 -35.07
CA TYR A 4 15.86 -38.12 -34.02
C TYR A 4 14.78 -37.41 -33.16
N ASN A 5 15.05 -37.24 -31.87
CA ASN A 5 14.76 -35.97 -31.19
C ASN A 5 15.78 -35.72 -30.09
N ALA A 6 16.40 -34.55 -30.20
CA ALA A 6 17.35 -33.99 -29.27
C ALA A 6 16.61 -32.96 -28.42
N GLU A 7 16.63 -33.11 -27.10
CA GLU A 7 16.49 -31.98 -26.18
C GLU A 7 17.50 -32.15 -25.05
N GLN A 8 18.18 -31.06 -24.74
CA GLN A 8 19.37 -30.98 -23.92
C GLN A 8 18.97 -30.99 -22.44
N ASP A 9 19.12 -32.14 -21.78
CA ASP A 9 19.31 -32.15 -20.32
C ASP A 9 20.77 -31.76 -20.04
N LEU A 10 21.03 -30.45 -19.94
CA LEU A 10 22.23 -29.95 -19.28
C LEU A 10 22.08 -30.22 -17.78
N VAL A 11 22.42 -31.45 -17.41
CA VAL A 11 22.75 -31.86 -16.06
C VAL A 11 23.85 -30.92 -15.58
N TYR A 12 23.50 -30.11 -14.59
CA TYR A 12 24.37 -29.17 -13.88
C TYR A 12 25.62 -29.93 -13.40
N THR A 13 26.74 -29.74 -14.08
CA THR A 13 28.02 -30.34 -13.70
C THR A 13 28.46 -29.78 -12.37
N GLY A 14 28.64 -30.68 -11.40
CA GLY A 14 29.11 -30.44 -10.05
C GLY A 14 30.25 -29.43 -9.95
N GLY A 15 29.89 -28.22 -9.52
CA GLY A 15 30.76 -27.39 -8.71
C GLY A 15 30.51 -27.77 -7.26
N LEU A 16 31.46 -28.45 -6.64
CA LEU A 16 31.51 -28.77 -5.22
C LEU A 16 31.49 -27.46 -4.41
N ILE A 17 30.30 -27.03 -3.96
CA ILE A 17 30.18 -26.06 -2.88
C ILE A 17 30.11 -26.89 -1.60
N SER A 18 31.18 -26.83 -0.81
CA SER A 18 31.22 -27.40 0.54
C SER A 18 30.08 -26.77 1.36
N PRO A 19 29.13 -27.54 1.91
CA PRO A 19 28.04 -27.01 2.71
C PRO A 19 28.58 -26.78 4.12
N GLU A 20 29.37 -25.72 4.31
CA GLU A 20 29.41 -25.13 5.64
C GLU A 20 28.03 -24.52 5.89
N ASP A 21 27.27 -25.27 6.69
CA ASP A 21 25.98 -24.94 7.29
C ASP A 21 25.87 -23.46 7.70
N SER A 22 25.48 -22.58 6.78
CA SER A 22 24.78 -21.34 7.14
C SER A 22 23.34 -21.70 7.48
N LYS A 23 23.17 -22.51 8.52
CA LYS A 23 21.86 -22.81 9.11
C LYS A 23 21.38 -21.52 9.76
N ILE A 24 20.48 -20.82 9.07
CA ILE A 24 19.71 -19.73 9.67
C ILE A 24 19.10 -20.30 10.97
N PRO A 25 19.38 -19.72 12.15
CA PRO A 25 18.85 -20.19 13.43
C PRO A 25 17.32 -20.23 13.42
N ASP A 26 16.68 -20.97 14.33
CA ASP A 26 15.20 -21.02 14.38
C ASP A 26 14.59 -19.63 14.59
N LYS A 27 13.53 -19.33 13.83
CA LYS A 27 12.85 -18.02 13.84
C LYS A 27 12.11 -17.80 15.17
N PRO A 28 12.46 -16.77 15.98
CA PRO A 28 11.88 -16.57 17.31
C PRO A 28 10.38 -16.29 17.27
N SER A 29 9.93 -15.51 16.28
CA SER A 29 8.51 -15.22 16.06
C SER A 29 8.27 -14.75 14.61
N PRO A 30 7.02 -14.77 14.11
CA PRO A 30 6.68 -14.30 12.75
C PRO A 30 7.20 -12.90 12.39
N GLN A 31 7.35 -12.03 13.39
CA GLN A 31 7.82 -10.64 13.27
C GLN A 31 9.33 -10.51 13.11
N HIS A 32 10.12 -11.57 13.32
CA HIS A 32 11.56 -11.50 13.14
C HIS A 32 11.98 -11.75 11.67
N VAL A 33 12.94 -10.97 11.17
CA VAL A 33 13.57 -11.16 9.86
C VAL A 33 15.06 -11.41 10.05
N TRP A 34 15.60 -12.36 9.29
CA TRP A 34 17.02 -12.69 9.34
C TRP A 34 17.80 -11.66 8.53
N ASP A 35 18.77 -10.98 9.15
CA ASP A 35 19.59 -9.97 8.47
C ASP A 35 20.91 -10.54 7.88
N GLY A 36 21.13 -11.85 8.04
CA GLY A 36 22.38 -12.53 7.70
C GLY A 36 23.24 -12.90 8.90
N SER A 37 22.99 -12.29 10.06
CA SER A 37 23.78 -12.47 11.30
C SER A 37 22.92 -12.66 12.56
N GLU A 38 21.77 -11.98 12.66
CA GLU A 38 20.87 -12.08 13.79
C GLU A 38 19.39 -11.94 13.37
N TRP A 39 18.51 -12.34 14.29
CA TRP A 39 17.07 -12.16 14.13
C TRP A 39 16.67 -10.74 14.54
N GLN A 40 16.32 -9.91 13.57
CA GLN A 40 15.85 -8.55 13.80
C GLN A 40 14.34 -8.52 14.00
N TYR A 41 13.87 -7.91 15.07
CA TYR A 41 12.45 -7.67 15.26
C TYR A 41 11.96 -6.59 14.29
N GLN A 42 11.05 -6.95 13.37
CA GLN A 42 10.44 -6.02 12.43
C GLN A 42 8.98 -5.81 12.79
N LEU A 43 8.68 -4.61 13.30
CA LEU A 43 7.32 -4.10 13.41
C LEU A 43 6.74 -3.99 11.99
N LYS A 44 5.74 -4.83 11.70
CA LYS A 44 5.06 -4.81 10.41
C LYS A 44 3.96 -3.77 10.43
N PRO A 45 3.82 -2.95 9.37
CA PRO A 45 2.71 -2.02 9.24
C PRO A 45 1.36 -2.72 9.48
N ASN A 46 0.52 -2.12 10.33
CA ASN A 46 -0.80 -2.64 10.64
C ASN A 46 -1.83 -2.15 9.62
N TRP A 47 -1.86 -2.78 8.45
CA TRP A 47 -2.77 -2.44 7.35
C TRP A 47 -4.25 -2.49 7.75
N ALA A 48 -4.66 -3.54 8.46
CA ALA A 48 -6.04 -3.69 8.93
C ALA A 48 -6.43 -2.57 9.91
N GLY A 49 -5.56 -2.28 10.89
CA GLY A 49 -5.79 -1.22 11.86
C GLY A 49 -5.85 0.17 11.22
N LEU A 50 -4.98 0.44 10.25
CA LEU A 50 -5.00 1.70 9.49
C LEU A 50 -6.31 1.83 8.70
N MET A 51 -6.72 0.79 7.99
CA MET A 51 -7.95 0.79 7.19
C MET A 51 -9.21 0.97 8.05
N ASP A 52 -9.27 0.32 9.21
CA ASP A 52 -10.40 0.48 10.13
C ASP A 52 -10.45 1.89 10.73
N SER A 53 -9.29 2.44 11.10
CA SER A 53 -9.17 3.82 11.59
C SER A 53 -9.59 4.84 10.53
N LEU A 54 -9.18 4.64 9.27
CA LEU A 54 -9.57 5.49 8.16
C LEU A 54 -11.07 5.37 7.86
N ARG A 55 -11.62 4.16 7.75
CA ARG A 55 -13.06 3.95 7.49
C ARG A 55 -13.97 4.62 8.54
N GLY A 56 -13.55 4.64 9.80
CA GLY A 56 -14.28 5.30 10.88
C GLY A 56 -14.15 6.83 10.92
N SER A 57 -13.39 7.43 10.01
CA SER A 57 -13.06 8.85 10.07
C SER A 57 -14.01 9.75 9.27
N ALA A 58 -14.11 11.01 9.71
CA ALA A 58 -14.82 12.05 8.96
C ALA A 58 -14.16 12.32 7.58
N VAL A 59 -12.85 12.11 7.45
CA VAL A 59 -12.11 12.23 6.19
C VAL A 59 -12.62 11.20 5.18
N TYR A 60 -12.70 9.93 5.58
CA TYR A 60 -13.21 8.88 4.71
C TYR A 60 -14.69 9.09 4.35
N ALA A 61 -15.50 9.55 5.30
CA ALA A 61 -16.89 9.92 5.03
C ALA A 61 -17.01 11.04 3.98
N LYS A 62 -16.20 12.10 4.10
CA LYS A 62 -16.15 13.18 3.10
C LYS A 62 -15.76 12.67 1.71
N ILE A 63 -14.71 11.84 1.63
CA ILE A 63 -14.25 11.24 0.38
C ILE A 63 -15.36 10.37 -0.24
N TRP A 64 -15.98 9.53 0.58
CA TRP A 64 -17.06 8.64 0.15
C TRP A 64 -18.25 9.40 -0.41
N THR A 65 -18.66 10.48 0.25
CA THR A 65 -19.72 11.37 -0.23
C THR A 65 -19.31 12.03 -1.56
N ALA A 66 -18.11 12.62 -1.65
CA ALA A 66 -17.63 13.25 -2.88
C ALA A 66 -17.52 12.27 -4.08
N ALA A 67 -17.18 11.02 -3.79
CA ALA A 67 -17.07 9.95 -4.77
C ALA A 67 -18.46 9.46 -5.27
N ARG A 68 -19.52 9.57 -4.46
CA ARG A 68 -20.84 9.02 -4.81
C ARG A 68 -21.92 10.05 -5.12
N GLU A 69 -21.77 11.28 -4.65
CA GLU A 69 -22.75 12.35 -4.85
C GLU A 69 -22.17 13.37 -5.84
N PRO A 70 -22.52 13.27 -7.14
CA PRO A 70 -22.17 14.31 -8.09
C PRO A 70 -22.87 15.61 -7.68
N GLU A 71 -22.08 16.64 -7.37
CA GLU A 71 -22.62 18.01 -7.34
C GLU A 71 -23.24 18.34 -8.70
N ALA A 72 -24.31 19.14 -8.71
CA ALA A 72 -25.20 19.33 -9.85
C ALA A 72 -24.49 19.52 -11.22
N SER A 73 -25.01 18.78 -12.21
CA SER A 73 -24.99 18.83 -13.69
C SER A 73 -23.91 19.60 -14.49
N THR A 74 -22.77 19.96 -13.90
CA THR A 74 -21.66 20.55 -14.65
C THR A 74 -20.63 19.47 -14.98
N VAL A 75 -20.04 19.54 -16.19
CA VAL A 75 -18.95 18.64 -16.61
C VAL A 75 -17.78 18.67 -15.62
N ALA A 76 -17.56 19.82 -14.96
CA ALA A 76 -16.56 19.96 -13.91
C ALA A 76 -16.89 19.10 -12.68
N ALA A 77 -18.14 19.07 -12.21
CA ALA A 77 -18.54 18.24 -11.08
C ALA A 77 -18.42 16.74 -11.39
N LEU A 78 -18.82 16.30 -12.58
CA LEU A 78 -18.67 14.91 -13.00
C LEU A 78 -17.19 14.46 -13.07
N LYS A 79 -16.31 15.31 -13.63
CA LYS A 79 -14.86 15.02 -13.66
C LYS A 79 -14.28 14.88 -12.25
N LYS A 80 -14.75 15.69 -11.30
CA LYS A 80 -14.33 15.62 -9.88
C LYS A 80 -14.78 14.32 -9.22
N THR A 81 -16.02 13.91 -9.42
CA THR A 81 -16.55 12.64 -8.89
C THR A 81 -15.80 11.43 -9.44
N VAL A 82 -15.43 11.43 -10.74
CA VAL A 82 -14.62 10.36 -11.34
C VAL A 82 -13.21 10.29 -10.73
N LYS A 83 -12.58 11.45 -10.54
CA LYS A 83 -11.27 11.59 -9.89
C LYS A 83 -11.27 11.08 -8.45
N ALA A 84 -12.20 11.57 -7.62
CA ALA A 84 -12.39 11.11 -6.24
C ALA A 84 -12.69 9.60 -6.14
N ASN A 85 -13.51 9.05 -7.05
CA ASN A 85 -13.74 7.61 -7.15
C ASN A 85 -12.46 6.85 -7.46
N THR A 86 -11.68 7.32 -8.43
CA THR A 86 -10.42 6.66 -8.83
C THR A 86 -9.46 6.62 -7.66
N ALA A 87 -9.29 7.74 -6.95
CA ALA A 87 -8.42 7.85 -5.79
C ALA A 87 -8.89 6.97 -4.62
N LEU A 88 -10.21 6.90 -4.37
CA LEU A 88 -10.79 6.00 -3.38
C LEU A 88 -10.60 4.52 -3.75
N THR A 89 -10.77 4.16 -5.01
CA THR A 89 -10.51 2.80 -5.50
C THR A 89 -9.04 2.43 -5.33
N LEU A 90 -8.13 3.33 -5.72
CA LEU A 90 -6.68 3.15 -5.49
C LEU A 90 -6.35 2.98 -4.01
N LEU A 91 -6.97 3.76 -3.13
CA LEU A 91 -6.79 3.62 -1.69
C LEU A 91 -7.25 2.23 -1.23
N GLN A 92 -8.45 1.81 -1.60
CA GLN A 92 -8.99 0.49 -1.24
C GLN A 92 -8.14 -0.66 -1.79
N ASP A 93 -7.62 -0.51 -3.01
CA ASP A 93 -6.78 -1.52 -3.63
C ASP A 93 -5.38 -1.55 -2.99
N SER A 94 -4.82 -0.41 -2.55
CA SER A 94 -3.57 -0.37 -1.79
C SER A 94 -3.65 -1.16 -0.48
N PHE A 95 -4.82 -1.16 0.18
CA PHE A 95 -5.06 -1.96 1.37
C PHE A 95 -5.22 -3.45 1.08
N LYS A 96 -5.64 -3.83 -0.14
CA LYS A 96 -5.71 -5.25 -0.56
C LYS A 96 -4.35 -5.76 -1.01
N SER A 97 -3.57 -4.92 -1.69
CA SER A 97 -2.23 -5.25 -2.17
C SER A 97 -1.16 -5.12 -1.09
N GLU A 98 -1.46 -4.44 0.03
CA GLU A 98 -0.51 -4.07 1.08
C GLU A 98 0.73 -3.35 0.50
N SER A 99 0.52 -2.56 -0.55
CA SER A 99 1.57 -1.81 -1.26
C SER A 99 1.71 -0.41 -0.68
N MET A 100 2.89 -0.12 -0.12
CA MET A 100 3.21 1.20 0.42
C MET A 100 3.21 2.30 -0.65
N ASP A 101 3.71 2.01 -1.84
CA ASP A 101 3.76 2.96 -2.95
C ASP A 101 2.34 3.30 -3.43
N ASP A 102 1.48 2.28 -3.54
CA ASP A 102 0.07 2.47 -3.90
C ASP A 102 -0.65 3.29 -2.84
N LEU A 103 -0.36 3.06 -1.56
CA LEU A 103 -0.97 3.81 -0.45
C LEU A 103 -0.54 5.29 -0.48
N GLN A 104 0.75 5.57 -0.67
CA GLN A 104 1.25 6.95 -0.79
C GLN A 104 0.63 7.66 -1.99
N PHE A 105 0.62 6.99 -3.14
CA PHE A 105 0.04 7.51 -4.38
C PHE A 105 -1.46 7.78 -4.23
N ALA A 106 -2.21 6.83 -3.66
CA ALA A 106 -3.64 6.98 -3.43
C ALA A 106 -3.94 8.17 -2.51
N ILE A 107 -3.19 8.31 -1.41
CA ILE A 107 -3.38 9.44 -0.49
C ILE A 107 -3.04 10.76 -1.20
N ALA A 108 -1.94 10.85 -1.94
CA ALA A 108 -1.57 12.06 -2.67
C ALA A 108 -2.65 12.47 -3.70
N THR A 109 -3.14 11.49 -4.47
CA THR A 109 -4.21 11.68 -5.46
C THR A 109 -5.49 12.17 -4.80
N LEU A 110 -5.84 11.62 -3.63
CA LEU A 110 -6.98 12.08 -2.83
C LEU A 110 -6.85 13.56 -2.44
N ARG A 111 -5.66 14.04 -2.05
CA ARG A 111 -5.46 15.46 -1.69
C ARG A 111 -5.70 16.36 -2.89
N GLU A 112 -5.05 16.03 -4.02
CA GLU A 112 -5.18 16.81 -5.25
C GLU A 112 -6.64 16.90 -5.68
N ASP A 113 -7.34 15.76 -5.70
CA ASP A 113 -8.71 15.69 -6.16
C ASP A 113 -9.70 16.34 -5.19
N LEU A 114 -9.50 16.24 -3.88
CA LEU A 114 -10.33 16.92 -2.87
C LEU A 114 -10.14 18.45 -2.91
N SER A 115 -8.90 18.93 -3.07
CA SER A 115 -8.60 20.36 -3.18
C SER A 115 -9.32 21.03 -4.37
N ALA A 116 -9.62 20.25 -5.42
CA ALA A 116 -10.36 20.71 -6.58
C ALA A 116 -11.89 20.81 -6.35
N ILE A 117 -12.41 20.29 -5.24
CA ILE A 117 -13.84 20.32 -4.90
C ILE A 117 -14.10 21.51 -3.98
N ALA A 118 -14.69 22.58 -4.51
CA ALA A 118 -14.90 23.84 -3.80
C ALA A 118 -15.75 23.71 -2.52
N SER A 119 -16.65 22.72 -2.44
CA SER A 119 -17.49 22.45 -1.27
C SER A 119 -16.82 21.56 -0.22
N VAL A 120 -15.76 20.83 -0.57
CA VAL A 120 -15.07 19.89 0.33
C VAL A 120 -13.73 20.48 0.79
N GLY A 121 -13.04 21.22 -0.08
CA GLY A 121 -11.73 21.81 0.19
C GLY A 121 -10.59 20.79 0.22
N ASP A 122 -9.35 21.30 0.29
CA ASP A 122 -8.17 20.47 0.57
C ASP A 122 -8.24 19.90 2.00
N PHE A 123 -7.45 18.87 2.28
CA PHE A 123 -7.23 18.45 3.66
C PHE A 123 -6.74 19.64 4.49
N THR A 124 -7.46 19.90 5.57
CA THR A 124 -7.02 20.86 6.57
C THR A 124 -5.72 20.37 7.20
N SER A 125 -4.90 21.29 7.70
CA SER A 125 -3.67 20.93 8.43
C SER A 125 -3.94 19.98 9.61
N LYS A 126 -5.14 20.07 10.22
CA LYS A 126 -5.57 19.16 11.28
C LYS A 126 -5.80 17.73 10.76
N GLU A 127 -6.39 17.58 9.58
CA GLU A 127 -6.59 16.27 8.95
C GLU A 127 -5.26 15.65 8.53
N LEU A 128 -4.31 16.43 8.00
CA LEU A 128 -2.97 15.94 7.68
C LEU A 128 -2.19 15.49 8.91
N ILE A 129 -2.21 16.27 9.99
CA ILE A 129 -1.60 15.88 11.26
C ILE A 129 -2.22 14.58 11.77
N TRP A 130 -3.55 14.47 11.72
CA TRP A 130 -4.26 13.26 12.15
C TRP A 130 -3.91 12.03 11.30
N ILE A 131 -3.85 12.15 9.96
CA ILE A 131 -3.43 11.04 9.09
C ILE A 131 -1.98 10.64 9.38
N ASN A 132 -1.07 11.59 9.57
CA ASN A 132 0.32 11.31 9.94
C ASN A 132 0.41 10.61 11.30
N SER A 133 -0.39 11.01 12.30
CA SER A 133 -0.47 10.31 13.58
C SER A 133 -1.02 8.89 13.44
N LEU A 134 -1.98 8.66 12.54
CA LEU A 134 -2.47 7.30 12.24
C LEU A 134 -1.39 6.44 11.59
N LEU A 135 -0.69 6.96 10.58
CA LEU A 135 0.40 6.25 9.90
C LEU A 135 1.47 5.83 10.92
N GLU A 136 1.86 6.74 11.82
CA GLU A 136 2.82 6.44 12.90
C GLU A 136 2.27 5.40 13.90
N THR A 137 1.02 5.55 14.34
CA THR A 137 0.36 4.59 15.25
C THR A 137 0.32 3.18 14.67
N HIS A 138 0.13 3.07 13.35
CA HIS A 138 0.06 1.79 12.63
C HIS A 138 1.40 1.39 11.99
N GLN A 139 2.51 2.02 12.39
CA GLN A 139 3.89 1.61 12.04
C GLN A 139 4.23 1.76 10.55
N PHE A 140 3.62 2.72 9.87
CA PHE A 140 3.96 3.06 8.49
C PHE A 140 5.17 4.01 8.47
N PRO A 141 6.21 3.72 7.67
CA PRO A 141 7.49 4.43 7.73
C PRO A 141 7.52 5.74 6.95
N PHE A 142 6.36 6.31 6.60
CA PHE A 142 6.27 7.53 5.80
C PHE A 142 5.32 8.55 6.40
N ARG A 143 5.51 9.81 6.01
CA ARG A 143 4.67 10.95 6.38
C ARG A 143 4.24 11.71 5.14
N LEU A 144 3.03 12.24 5.19
CA LEU A 144 2.46 13.11 4.18
C LEU A 144 2.93 14.54 4.44
N SER A 145 3.49 15.17 3.40
CA SER A 145 4.00 16.57 3.41
C SER A 145 2.95 17.59 3.02
#